data_AF-A0A538H313-F1
#
_entry.id   AF-A0A538H313-F1
#
_cell.length_a   1.000
_cell.length_b   1.000
_cell.length_c   1.000
_cell.angle_alpha   90.00
_cell.angle_beta   90.00
_cell.angle_gamma   90.00
#
_symmetry.space_group_name_H-M   'P 1'
#
loop_
_entity.id
_entity.type
_entity.pdbx_description
1 polymer ?
#
loop_
_entity_poly.entity_id
_entity_poly.type
_entity_poly.pdbx_seq_one_letter_code
_entity_poly.pdbx_strand_id
1 'polypeptide(L)'
;MALAAGVAGAELIPDTAQLFLGFTSTQRAAMGQGRIANVETLGYARDPHGYFHGGTTMHLSHVREDLEGWYLNFDFAQRVSTAFRPDLEGVRRDAQTVRQSPRDVSSERQVERGYHRFGAIGHSAAIQTSSRLRQRHVGPDGTVYEPGTAIPQRADFNTLDNPFAWSSQPKRDGMSRSPAAGVHFLVFNPTSDDFHRNRLAMDGVLPDGTKLAFPPDSRGQGFNSVLKTTHRQNFVVPPRAHRSFPLAELA
;
A
#
# COMPACT_ATOMS: atom_id res chain seq x y z
N MET A 1 14.18 -15.53 6.88
CA MET A 1 13.12 -15.63 7.90
C MET A 1 12.07 -16.67 7.51
N ALA A 2 11.24 -16.45 6.47
CA ALA A 2 10.18 -17.38 6.07
C ALA A 2 10.68 -18.81 5.75
N LEU A 3 11.80 -18.94 5.01
CA LEU A 3 12.41 -20.24 4.70
C LEU A 3 12.79 -21.01 5.97
N ALA A 4 13.43 -20.34 6.94
CA ALA A 4 13.84 -20.95 8.20
C ALA A 4 12.65 -21.38 9.07
N ALA A 5 11.49 -20.74 8.90
CA ALA A 5 10.25 -21.09 9.59
C ALA A 5 9.40 -22.14 8.86
N GLY A 6 9.87 -22.67 7.72
CA GLY A 6 9.15 -23.68 6.94
C GLY A 6 7.83 -23.18 6.35
N VAL A 7 7.72 -21.88 6.06
CA VAL A 7 6.53 -21.33 5.38
C VAL A 7 6.52 -21.86 3.94
N ALA A 8 5.39 -22.41 3.52
CA ALA A 8 5.24 -22.96 2.18
C ALA A 8 5.42 -21.88 1.10
N GLY A 9 6.17 -22.20 0.03
CA GLY A 9 6.51 -21.28 -1.06
C GLY A 9 7.62 -20.27 -0.73
N ALA A 10 8.19 -20.29 0.48
CA ALA A 10 9.23 -19.36 0.88
C ALA A 10 10.56 -19.55 0.11
N GLU A 11 10.82 -20.76 -0.38
CA GLU A 11 11.96 -21.09 -1.24
C GLU A 11 11.90 -20.45 -2.63
N LEU A 12 10.74 -19.93 -3.03
CA LEU A 12 10.52 -19.26 -4.31
C LEU A 12 10.75 -17.74 -4.24
N ILE A 13 10.95 -17.20 -3.04
CA ILE A 13 11.23 -15.78 -2.81
C ILE A 13 12.64 -15.47 -3.34
N PRO A 14 12.83 -14.44 -4.20
CA PRO A 14 14.15 -14.03 -4.62
C PRO A 14 15.02 -13.58 -3.42
N ASP A 15 16.28 -14.02 -3.38
CA ASP A 15 17.19 -13.73 -2.25
C ASP A 15 17.38 -12.24 -1.93
N THR A 16 17.27 -11.38 -2.96
CA THR A 16 17.43 -9.92 -2.81
C THR A 16 16.10 -9.19 -2.63
N ALA A 17 14.99 -9.91 -2.47
CA ALA A 17 13.67 -9.31 -2.34
C ALA A 17 13.56 -8.51 -1.03
N GLN A 18 13.01 -7.30 -1.14
CA GLN A 18 12.73 -6.47 0.04
C GLN A 18 11.59 -7.03 0.88
N LEU A 19 10.55 -7.54 0.22
CA LEU A 19 9.37 -8.15 0.82
C LEU A 19 9.10 -9.53 0.21
N PHE A 20 8.28 -10.35 0.87
CA PHE A 20 8.07 -11.73 0.44
C PHE A 20 7.42 -11.89 -0.94
N LEU A 21 6.65 -10.91 -1.44
CA LEU A 21 6.09 -10.98 -2.81
C LEU A 21 7.10 -10.63 -3.93
N GLY A 22 8.36 -10.33 -3.60
CA GLY A 22 9.46 -10.26 -4.57
C GLY A 22 9.64 -8.92 -5.28
N PHE A 23 8.69 -7.99 -5.18
CA PHE A 23 8.83 -6.64 -5.75
C PHE A 23 9.29 -5.60 -4.72
N THR A 24 10.02 -4.59 -5.20
CA THR A 24 10.52 -3.47 -4.38
C THR A 24 9.38 -2.63 -3.82
N SER A 25 9.30 -2.53 -2.49
CA SER A 25 8.29 -1.72 -1.78
C SER A 25 8.72 -0.25 -1.60
N THR A 26 10.03 0.00 -1.50
CA THR A 26 10.59 1.32 -1.11
C THR A 26 10.96 2.21 -2.31
N GLN A 27 10.19 2.16 -3.39
CA GLN A 27 10.47 2.99 -4.56
C GLN A 27 10.28 4.47 -4.25
N ARG A 28 11.32 5.29 -4.45
CA ARG A 28 11.30 6.74 -4.18
C ARG A 28 10.08 7.45 -4.77
N ALA A 29 9.70 7.14 -6.00
CA ALA A 29 8.58 7.77 -6.70
C ALA A 29 7.19 7.34 -6.18
N ALA A 30 7.11 6.26 -5.40
CA ALA A 30 5.88 5.76 -4.80
C ALA A 30 5.73 6.16 -3.31
N MET A 31 6.67 6.95 -2.77
CA MET A 31 6.67 7.44 -1.40
C MET A 31 6.45 8.94 -1.35
N GLY A 32 5.86 9.42 -0.25
CA GLY A 32 5.79 10.82 0.13
C GLY A 32 7.14 11.51 -0.04
N GLN A 33 7.14 12.70 -0.66
CA GLN A 33 8.37 13.47 -0.84
C GLN A 33 8.58 14.42 0.33
N GLY A 34 9.81 14.46 0.87
CA GLY A 34 10.18 15.39 1.92
C GLY A 34 9.64 15.00 3.30
N ARG A 35 8.86 15.90 3.92
CA ARG A 35 8.26 15.65 5.23
C ARG A 35 7.07 14.69 5.10
N ILE A 36 6.81 13.89 6.14
CA ILE A 36 5.61 13.06 6.20
C ILE A 36 4.40 13.99 6.10
N ALA A 37 3.49 13.67 5.17
CA ALA A 37 2.29 14.46 4.94
C ALA A 37 1.42 14.49 6.21
N ASN A 38 0.98 15.68 6.58
CA ASN A 38 0.16 15.99 7.75
C ASN A 38 -1.27 16.37 7.34
N VAL A 39 -2.17 16.54 8.31
CA VAL A 39 -3.59 16.87 8.09
C VAL A 39 -3.77 18.18 7.30
N GLU A 40 -2.80 19.11 7.35
CA GLU A 40 -2.81 20.37 6.63
C GLU A 40 -2.28 20.26 5.20
N THR A 41 -1.52 19.19 4.88
CA THR A 41 -0.78 19.05 3.61
C THR A 41 -1.68 19.27 2.39
N LEU A 42 -2.88 18.71 2.43
CA LEU A 42 -3.90 18.85 1.38
C LEU A 42 -5.03 19.82 1.75
N GLY A 43 -4.85 20.59 2.83
CA GLY A 43 -5.80 21.62 3.27
C GLY A 43 -7.02 21.10 4.03
N TYR A 44 -6.98 19.87 4.57
CA TYR A 44 -8.11 19.27 5.30
C TYR A 44 -8.34 19.89 6.69
N ALA A 45 -7.29 20.42 7.31
CA ALA A 45 -7.36 21.17 8.56
C ALA A 45 -6.60 22.49 8.46
N ARG A 46 -7.01 23.47 9.28
CA ARG A 46 -6.45 24.84 9.29
C ARG A 46 -6.32 25.43 10.69
N ASP A 47 -6.32 24.60 11.74
CA ASP A 47 -6.11 25.09 13.10
C ASP A 47 -4.59 25.11 13.41
N PRO A 48 -3.92 26.27 13.32
CA PRO A 48 -2.48 26.36 13.57
C PRO A 48 -2.11 26.17 15.05
N HIS A 49 -3.09 26.16 15.95
CA HIS A 49 -2.91 26.03 17.40
C HIS A 49 -3.43 24.71 17.96
N GLY A 50 -3.99 23.84 17.10
CA GLY A 50 -4.48 22.55 17.52
C GLY A 50 -3.36 21.62 17.97
N TYR A 51 -3.63 20.76 18.95
CA TYR A 51 -2.67 19.75 19.45
C TYR A 51 -2.13 18.83 18.32
N PHE A 52 -2.91 18.63 17.26
CA PHE A 52 -2.52 17.84 16.10
C PHE A 52 -2.00 18.68 14.94
N HIS A 53 -1.71 19.97 15.13
CA HIS A 53 -1.13 20.80 14.06
C HIS A 53 0.22 20.23 13.61
N GLY A 54 0.34 19.90 12.32
CA GLY A 54 1.50 19.17 11.77
C GLY A 54 1.55 17.68 12.15
N GLY A 55 0.48 17.16 12.75
CA GLY A 55 0.21 15.74 12.99
C GLY A 55 -0.34 15.05 11.74
N THR A 56 -0.36 13.73 11.76
CA THR A 56 -0.74 12.88 10.61
C THR A 56 -1.62 11.74 11.08
N THR A 57 -2.13 10.95 10.15
CA THR A 57 -2.77 9.67 10.47
C THR A 57 -1.87 8.52 10.07
N MET A 58 -1.89 7.45 10.87
CA MET A 58 -1.16 6.22 10.59
C MET A 58 -2.16 5.07 10.49
N HIS A 59 -2.15 4.36 9.36
CA HIS A 59 -2.82 3.09 9.23
C HIS A 59 -1.82 1.96 9.46
N LEU A 60 -2.19 1.01 10.31
CA LEU A 60 -1.45 -0.24 10.54
C LEU A 60 -2.37 -1.41 10.23
N SER A 61 -1.89 -2.33 9.41
CA SER A 61 -2.59 -3.59 9.17
C SER A 61 -1.65 -4.76 9.13
N HIS A 62 -2.09 -5.88 9.70
CA HIS A 62 -1.47 -7.17 9.46
C HIS A 62 -2.13 -7.83 8.25
N VAL A 63 -1.35 -8.07 7.21
CA VAL A 63 -1.82 -8.66 5.96
C VAL A 63 -1.06 -9.96 5.71
N ARG A 64 -1.78 -11.07 5.67
CA ARG A 64 -1.23 -12.38 5.33
C ARG A 64 -1.05 -12.48 3.81
N GLU A 65 0.04 -13.11 3.39
CA GLU A 65 0.43 -13.30 2.00
C GLU A 65 0.39 -14.79 1.63
N ASP A 66 -0.29 -15.12 0.53
CA ASP A 66 -0.29 -16.48 -0.03
C ASP A 66 0.91 -16.67 -0.97
N LEU A 67 2.04 -17.11 -0.41
CA LEU A 67 3.28 -17.26 -1.17
C LEU A 67 3.21 -18.39 -2.20
N GLU A 68 2.65 -19.56 -1.85
CA GLU A 68 2.46 -20.65 -2.81
C GLU A 68 1.57 -20.20 -3.95
N GLY A 69 0.41 -19.61 -3.64
CA GLY A 69 -0.50 -19.08 -4.64
C GLY A 69 0.20 -18.05 -5.53
N TRP A 70 1.01 -17.16 -4.95
CA TRP A 70 1.74 -16.13 -5.69
C TRP A 70 2.81 -16.68 -6.63
N TYR A 71 3.68 -17.57 -6.15
CA TYR A 71 4.82 -18.04 -6.91
C TYR A 71 4.53 -19.24 -7.82
N LEU A 72 3.55 -20.09 -7.48
CA LEU A 72 3.21 -21.28 -8.28
C LEU A 72 2.12 -21.00 -9.31
N ASN A 73 1.14 -20.13 -9.00
CA ASN A 73 0.00 -19.92 -9.89
C ASN A 73 0.17 -18.72 -10.84
N PHE A 74 1.18 -17.87 -10.62
CA PHE A 74 1.48 -16.72 -11.47
C PHE A 74 2.88 -16.85 -12.06
N ASP A 75 2.97 -16.87 -13.39
CA ASP A 75 4.25 -16.65 -14.05
C ASP A 75 4.77 -15.23 -13.79
N PHE A 76 6.02 -14.94 -14.16
CA PHE A 76 6.61 -13.61 -13.91
C PHE A 76 5.82 -12.47 -14.56
N ALA A 77 5.32 -12.64 -15.79
CA ALA A 77 4.57 -11.60 -16.48
C ALA A 77 3.20 -11.36 -15.80
N GLN A 78 2.56 -12.42 -15.34
CA GLN A 78 1.33 -12.33 -14.55
C GLN A 78 1.59 -11.65 -13.20
N ARG A 79 2.70 -11.95 -12.52
CA ARG A 79 3.08 -11.23 -11.28
C ARG A 79 3.30 -9.74 -11.53
N VAL A 80 3.95 -9.38 -12.63
CA VAL A 80 4.10 -7.97 -13.05
C VAL A 80 2.74 -7.33 -13.31
N SER A 81 1.86 -8.01 -14.04
CA SER A 81 0.49 -7.55 -14.33
C SER A 81 -0.31 -7.28 -13.04
N THR A 82 -0.30 -8.24 -12.12
CA THR A 82 -1.00 -8.18 -10.83
C THR A 82 -0.45 -7.07 -9.92
N ALA A 83 0.87 -6.91 -9.86
CA ALA A 83 1.51 -5.91 -8.99
C ALA A 83 1.42 -4.49 -9.55
N PHE A 84 1.53 -4.31 -10.87
CA PHE A 84 1.66 -3.00 -11.51
C PHE A 84 0.46 -2.65 -12.38
N ARG A 85 0.35 -3.29 -13.55
CA ARG A 85 -0.79 -3.18 -14.49
C ARG A 85 -0.73 -4.24 -15.60
N PRO A 86 -1.88 -4.70 -16.16
CA PRO A 86 -1.93 -5.81 -17.14
C PRO A 86 -1.32 -5.57 -18.53
N ASP A 87 -0.95 -4.34 -18.87
CA ASP A 87 -0.41 -3.94 -20.18
C ASP A 87 1.06 -3.47 -20.12
N LEU A 88 1.79 -3.86 -19.08
CA LEU A 88 3.18 -3.47 -18.92
C LEU A 88 4.12 -4.39 -19.69
N GLU A 89 4.68 -3.88 -20.78
CA GLU A 89 5.65 -4.58 -21.62
C GLU A 89 7.11 -4.26 -21.26
N GLY A 90 8.04 -5.09 -21.73
CA GLY A 90 9.48 -4.81 -21.63
C GLY A 90 10.08 -4.92 -20.22
N VAL A 91 9.34 -5.46 -19.24
CA VAL A 91 9.90 -5.75 -17.92
C VAL A 91 10.85 -6.93 -18.02
N ARG A 92 12.13 -6.70 -17.70
CA ARG A 92 13.14 -7.77 -17.67
C ARG A 92 12.69 -8.88 -16.73
N ARG A 93 12.86 -10.14 -17.17
CA ARG A 93 12.64 -11.32 -16.34
C ARG A 93 13.34 -11.16 -14.98
N ASP A 94 12.65 -11.56 -13.91
CA ASP A 94 13.12 -11.51 -12.53
C ASP A 94 13.46 -10.09 -12.01
N ALA A 95 13.00 -9.04 -12.70
CA ALA A 95 13.09 -7.68 -12.18
C ALA A 95 12.22 -7.53 -10.93
N GLN A 96 12.84 -7.08 -9.85
CA GLN A 96 12.15 -6.79 -8.59
C GLN A 96 11.71 -5.32 -8.53
N THR A 97 12.45 -4.43 -9.18
CA THR A 97 12.09 -3.01 -9.30
C THR A 97 11.51 -2.73 -10.68
N VAL A 98 10.23 -2.36 -10.71
CA VAL A 98 9.54 -1.89 -11.91
C VAL A 98 9.29 -0.39 -11.75
N ARG A 99 9.80 0.41 -12.68
CA ARG A 99 9.77 1.87 -12.60
C ARG A 99 8.35 2.42 -12.59
N GLN A 100 8.07 3.35 -11.66
CA GLN A 100 6.75 4.01 -11.53
C GLN A 100 6.89 5.54 -11.51
N SER A 101 7.26 6.12 -12.65
CA SER A 101 7.53 7.56 -12.79
C SER A 101 6.36 8.42 -12.31
N PRO A 102 6.60 9.61 -11.73
CA PRO A 102 5.54 10.60 -11.51
C PRO A 102 4.83 11.03 -12.79
N ARG A 103 5.47 10.88 -13.96
CA ARG A 103 4.86 11.20 -15.27
C ARG A 103 3.92 10.11 -15.80
N ASP A 104 3.97 8.91 -15.21
CA ASP A 104 3.27 7.72 -15.72
C ASP A 104 2.13 7.30 -14.76
N VAL A 105 1.45 8.29 -14.14
CA VAL A 105 0.36 8.02 -13.19
C VAL A 105 -0.87 7.51 -13.93
N SER A 106 -1.34 6.33 -13.53
CA SER A 106 -2.59 5.78 -14.06
C SER A 106 -3.79 6.68 -13.74
N SER A 107 -4.60 6.93 -14.76
CA SER A 107 -5.93 7.52 -14.62
C SER A 107 -6.99 6.46 -14.36
N GLU A 108 -8.10 6.90 -13.78
CA GLU A 108 -9.31 6.12 -13.56
C GLU A 108 -9.77 5.47 -14.86
N ARG A 109 -9.88 6.26 -15.94
CA ARG A 109 -10.21 5.77 -17.28
C ARG A 109 -9.21 4.74 -17.83
N GLN A 110 -7.92 4.85 -17.51
CA GLN A 110 -6.94 3.84 -17.92
C GLN A 110 -7.14 2.52 -17.16
N VAL A 111 -7.39 2.60 -15.85
CA VAL A 111 -7.68 1.43 -15.02
C VAL A 111 -8.97 0.75 -15.48
N GLU A 112 -10.03 1.51 -15.72
CA GLU A 112 -11.31 1.02 -16.24
C GLU A 112 -11.14 0.33 -17.62
N ARG A 113 -10.44 0.97 -18.56
CA ARG A 113 -10.15 0.34 -19.86
C ARG A 113 -9.33 -0.95 -19.72
N GLY A 114 -8.34 -0.96 -18.83
CA GLY A 114 -7.57 -2.16 -18.51
C GLY A 114 -8.46 -3.28 -17.98
N TYR A 115 -9.36 -2.95 -17.05
CA TYR A 115 -10.33 -3.89 -16.52
C TYR A 115 -11.22 -4.48 -17.61
N HIS A 116 -11.81 -3.67 -18.50
CA HIS A 116 -12.66 -4.20 -19.58
C HIS A 116 -11.90 -5.04 -20.60
N ARG A 117 -10.62 -4.71 -20.85
CA ARG A 117 -9.79 -5.44 -21.82
C ARG A 117 -9.25 -6.77 -21.28
N PHE A 118 -8.87 -6.80 -20.00
CA PHE A 118 -8.12 -7.91 -19.41
C PHE A 118 -8.87 -8.65 -18.30
N GLY A 119 -10.03 -8.15 -17.87
CA GLY A 119 -10.74 -8.64 -16.68
C GLY A 119 -9.97 -8.41 -15.38
N ALA A 120 -9.00 -7.50 -15.37
CA ALA A 120 -8.05 -7.33 -14.28
C ALA A 120 -7.59 -5.87 -14.11
N ILE A 121 -7.22 -5.52 -12.89
CA ILE A 121 -6.51 -4.31 -12.51
C ILE A 121 -5.18 -4.67 -11.84
N GLY A 122 -4.16 -3.84 -12.03
CA GLY A 122 -2.90 -3.97 -11.29
C GLY A 122 -2.96 -3.17 -9.99
N HIS A 123 -2.38 -3.71 -8.92
CA HIS A 123 -2.38 -3.11 -7.60
C HIS A 123 -1.89 -1.66 -7.61
N SER A 124 -0.74 -1.41 -8.24
CA SER A 124 -0.17 -0.07 -8.26
C SER A 124 -0.97 0.91 -9.12
N ALA A 125 -1.40 0.52 -10.33
CA ALA A 125 -2.19 1.39 -11.18
C ALA A 125 -3.51 1.81 -10.52
N ALA A 126 -4.17 0.90 -9.81
CA ALA A 126 -5.38 1.21 -9.05
C ALA A 126 -5.10 2.19 -7.90
N ILE A 127 -4.11 1.93 -7.04
CA ILE A 127 -3.78 2.82 -5.92
C ILE A 127 -3.34 4.21 -6.39
N GLN A 128 -2.67 4.31 -7.53
CA GLN A 128 -2.17 5.59 -8.05
C GLN A 128 -3.28 6.59 -8.38
N THR A 129 -4.52 6.14 -8.63
CA THR A 129 -5.64 7.06 -8.92
C THR A 129 -6.00 7.93 -7.72
N SER A 130 -5.75 7.44 -6.49
CA SER A 130 -6.05 8.14 -5.24
C SER A 130 -4.82 8.56 -4.42
N SER A 131 -3.70 7.86 -4.56
CA SER A 131 -2.49 8.12 -3.76
C SER A 131 -1.54 9.17 -4.35
N ARG A 132 -1.72 9.55 -5.62
CA ARG A 132 -0.89 10.53 -6.32
C ARG A 132 -1.69 11.74 -6.73
N LEU A 133 -1.09 12.92 -6.60
CA LEU A 133 -1.72 14.16 -7.04
C LEU A 133 -1.87 14.21 -8.56
N ARG A 134 -3.05 14.62 -9.04
CA ARG A 134 -3.33 14.77 -10.48
C ARG A 134 -2.92 16.14 -11.00
N GLN A 135 -2.87 17.13 -10.11
CA GLN A 135 -2.56 18.52 -10.41
C GLN A 135 -1.53 19.03 -9.41
N ARG A 136 -0.87 20.14 -9.77
CA ARG A 136 0.05 20.82 -8.88
C ARG A 136 -0.71 21.30 -7.64
N HIS A 137 -0.15 21.06 -6.46
CA HIS A 137 -0.69 21.50 -5.19
C HIS A 137 0.35 22.30 -4.40
N VAL A 138 -0.09 23.36 -3.73
CA VAL A 138 0.77 24.15 -2.84
C VAL A 138 0.20 24.01 -1.43
N GLY A 139 0.99 23.39 -0.55
CA GLY A 139 0.63 23.21 0.85
C GLY A 139 0.57 24.54 1.61
N PRO A 140 -0.10 24.61 2.77
CA PRO A 140 -0.16 25.81 3.60
C PRO A 140 1.21 26.33 4.06
N ASP A 141 2.22 25.45 4.12
CA ASP A 141 3.60 25.79 4.45
C ASP A 141 4.44 26.28 3.24
N GLY A 142 3.79 26.44 2.08
CA GLY A 142 4.43 26.84 0.83
C GLY A 142 5.09 25.68 0.07
N THR A 143 5.07 24.44 0.59
CA THR A 143 5.63 23.28 -0.10
C THR A 143 4.87 23.03 -1.40
N VAL A 144 5.60 22.92 -2.51
CA VAL A 144 5.03 22.63 -3.83
C VAL A 144 5.09 21.13 -4.11
N TYR A 145 3.94 20.54 -4.39
CA TYR A 145 3.80 19.16 -4.81
C TYR A 145 3.42 19.14 -6.30
N GLU A 146 4.32 18.66 -7.14
CA GLU A 146 4.10 18.57 -8.59
C GLU A 146 3.10 17.45 -8.95
N PRO A 147 2.45 17.50 -10.12
CA PRO A 147 1.63 16.41 -10.61
C PRO A 147 2.37 15.07 -10.58
N GLY A 148 1.68 14.03 -10.13
CA GLY A 148 2.19 12.69 -9.95
C GLY A 148 2.95 12.44 -8.65
N THR A 149 3.08 13.45 -7.78
CA THR A 149 3.67 13.28 -6.45
C THR A 149 2.82 12.32 -5.61
N ALA A 150 3.43 11.27 -5.10
CA ALA A 150 2.82 10.40 -4.11
C ALA A 150 2.72 11.13 -2.76
N ILE A 151 1.57 11.02 -2.12
CA ILE A 151 1.31 11.56 -0.78
C ILE A 151 1.64 10.56 0.34
N PRO A 152 1.26 9.27 0.26
CA PRO A 152 1.47 8.36 1.38
C PRO A 152 2.95 8.06 1.61
N GLN A 153 3.36 8.01 2.88
CA GLN A 153 4.68 7.51 3.28
C GLN A 153 4.52 6.13 3.92
N ARG A 154 5.13 5.11 3.31
CA ARG A 154 5.10 3.75 3.87
C ARG A 154 6.34 3.42 4.70
N ALA A 155 6.16 2.53 5.66
CA ALA A 155 7.23 1.93 6.47
C ALA A 155 6.88 0.47 6.81
N ASP A 156 6.45 -0.28 5.79
CA ASP A 156 6.07 -1.68 5.88
C ASP A 156 7.27 -2.63 6.02
N PHE A 157 7.04 -3.79 6.63
CA PHE A 157 8.05 -4.85 6.80
C PHE A 157 7.41 -6.25 6.88
N ASN A 158 8.17 -7.26 6.46
CA ASN A 158 7.76 -8.66 6.53
C ASN A 158 7.55 -9.11 7.98
N THR A 159 6.58 -10.00 8.20
CA THR A 159 6.35 -10.67 9.47
C THR A 159 6.00 -12.14 9.26
N LEU A 160 6.17 -12.93 10.31
CA LEU A 160 5.68 -14.31 10.40
C LEU A 160 4.56 -14.49 11.44
N ASP A 161 4.00 -13.38 11.96
CA ASP A 161 3.11 -13.38 13.10
C ASP A 161 1.85 -14.23 12.86
N ASN A 162 1.86 -15.42 13.46
CA ASN A 162 0.72 -16.29 13.66
C ASN A 162 1.12 -17.35 14.71
N PRO A 163 0.36 -17.53 15.80
CA PRO A 163 -0.88 -16.85 16.15
C PRO A 163 -0.65 -15.47 16.78
N PHE A 164 -1.62 -14.57 16.61
CA PHE A 164 -1.76 -13.40 17.48
C PHE A 164 -2.29 -13.82 18.85
N ALA A 165 -1.99 -13.03 19.88
CA ALA A 165 -2.51 -13.26 21.23
C ALA A 165 -4.06 -13.20 21.29
N TRP A 166 -4.69 -12.45 20.38
CA TRP A 166 -6.15 -12.31 20.31
C TRP A 166 -6.61 -12.04 18.87
N SER A 167 -7.81 -12.51 18.54
CA SER A 167 -8.56 -12.15 17.33
C SER A 167 -10.05 -12.23 17.65
N SER A 168 -10.83 -11.27 17.13
CA SER A 168 -12.30 -11.31 17.25
C SER A 168 -12.93 -12.39 16.38
N GLN A 169 -12.23 -12.85 15.33
CA GLN A 169 -12.71 -13.88 14.41
C GLN A 169 -11.58 -14.86 14.04
N PRO A 170 -11.06 -15.68 14.98
CA PRO A 170 -9.84 -16.48 14.78
C PRO A 170 -9.90 -17.39 13.55
N LYS A 171 -11.05 -18.01 13.27
CA LYS A 171 -11.27 -18.85 12.08
C LYS A 171 -11.21 -18.03 10.79
N ARG A 172 -11.90 -16.88 10.75
CA ARG A 172 -11.88 -16.00 9.57
C ARG A 172 -10.48 -15.47 9.32
N ASP A 173 -9.76 -15.10 10.37
CA ASP A 173 -8.45 -14.47 10.27
C ASP A 173 -7.31 -15.50 10.05
N GLY A 174 -7.62 -16.80 10.05
CA GLY A 174 -6.65 -17.87 9.78
C GLY A 174 -5.64 -18.06 10.91
N MET A 175 -6.05 -17.78 12.15
CA MET A 175 -5.19 -17.93 13.32
C MET A 175 -4.83 -19.40 13.52
N SER A 176 -3.54 -19.69 13.62
CA SER A 176 -2.99 -21.04 13.76
C SER A 176 -1.74 -21.01 14.62
N ARG A 177 -1.30 -22.18 15.11
CA ARG A 177 -0.02 -22.29 15.84
C ARG A 177 1.21 -22.19 14.94
N SER A 178 1.00 -22.26 13.62
CA SER A 178 2.08 -22.21 12.64
C SER A 178 2.30 -20.76 12.18
N PRO A 179 3.57 -20.33 12.02
CA PRO A 179 3.89 -19.03 11.44
C PRO A 179 3.28 -18.87 10.05
N ALA A 180 2.94 -17.63 9.68
CA ALA A 180 2.39 -17.33 8.35
C ALA A 180 3.10 -16.12 7.75
N ALA A 181 3.50 -16.21 6.48
CA ALA A 181 4.05 -15.06 5.78
C ALA A 181 3.02 -13.93 5.70
N GLY A 182 3.50 -12.72 5.95
CA GLY A 182 2.70 -11.52 5.81
C GLY A 182 3.55 -10.26 5.89
N VAL A 183 2.85 -9.14 5.84
CA VAL A 183 3.41 -7.80 5.98
C VAL A 183 2.66 -7.06 7.10
N HIS A 184 3.44 -6.42 7.98
CA HIS A 184 2.92 -5.30 8.77
C HIS A 184 2.93 -4.08 7.87
N PHE A 185 1.79 -3.83 7.24
CA PHE A 185 1.63 -2.68 6.36
C PHE A 185 1.36 -1.44 7.20
N LEU A 186 2.33 -0.52 7.18
CA LEU A 186 2.26 0.77 7.87
C LEU A 186 2.37 1.90 6.87
N VAL A 187 1.42 2.83 6.92
CA VAL A 187 1.41 4.02 6.06
C VAL A 187 0.95 5.25 6.83
N PHE A 188 1.61 6.37 6.55
CA PHE A 188 1.19 7.70 6.99
C PHE A 188 0.49 8.44 5.85
N ASN A 189 -0.65 9.03 6.18
CA ASN A 189 -1.49 9.80 5.28
C ASN A 189 -1.99 11.07 5.98
N PRO A 190 -2.29 12.16 5.24
CA PRO A 190 -2.93 13.34 5.81
C PRO A 190 -4.15 12.98 6.65
N THR A 191 -5.03 12.13 6.12
CA THR A 191 -6.21 11.63 6.83
C THR A 191 -6.39 10.13 6.63
N SER A 192 -7.17 9.50 7.52
CA SER A 192 -7.58 8.10 7.36
C SER A 192 -8.47 7.90 6.11
N ASP A 193 -9.16 8.95 5.67
CA ASP A 193 -9.94 8.95 4.43
C ASP A 193 -9.05 8.80 3.18
N ASP A 194 -7.85 9.40 3.16
CA ASP A 194 -6.91 9.19 2.06
C ASP A 194 -6.51 7.72 1.93
N PHE A 195 -6.23 7.06 3.07
CA PHE A 195 -5.96 5.62 3.05
C PHE A 195 -7.20 4.81 2.66
N HIS A 196 -8.39 5.21 3.11
CA HIS A 196 -9.64 4.57 2.72
C HIS A 196 -9.87 4.62 1.21
N ARG A 197 -9.67 5.77 0.57
CA ARG A 197 -9.74 5.93 -0.90
C ARG A 197 -8.70 5.09 -1.64
N ASN A 198 -7.50 4.91 -1.08
CA ASN A 198 -6.51 3.98 -1.64
C ASN A 198 -7.02 2.53 -1.59
N ARG A 199 -7.61 2.12 -0.46
CA ARG A 199 -8.12 0.76 -0.28
C ARG A 199 -9.35 0.48 -1.15
N LEU A 200 -10.23 1.47 -1.32
CA LEU A 200 -11.37 1.41 -2.24
C LEU A 200 -10.92 1.25 -3.69
N ALA A 201 -9.89 1.99 -4.13
CA ALA A 201 -9.38 1.87 -5.49
C ALA A 201 -8.84 0.45 -5.76
N MET A 202 -8.17 -0.18 -4.78
CA MET A 202 -7.77 -1.59 -4.87
C MET A 202 -8.94 -2.57 -4.98
N ASP A 203 -10.11 -2.22 -4.42
CA ASP A 203 -11.35 -3.00 -4.53
C ASP A 203 -12.14 -2.68 -5.82
N GLY A 204 -11.59 -1.83 -6.71
CA GLY A 204 -12.24 -1.43 -7.95
C GLY A 204 -13.22 -0.27 -7.80
N VAL A 205 -13.23 0.44 -6.67
CA VAL A 205 -14.03 1.67 -6.47
C VAL A 205 -13.14 2.88 -6.64
N LEU A 206 -13.19 3.51 -7.82
CA LEU A 206 -12.28 4.59 -8.21
C LEU A 206 -12.77 5.96 -7.72
N PRO A 207 -11.88 6.97 -7.60
CA PRO A 207 -12.22 8.30 -7.07
C PRO A 207 -13.30 9.06 -7.84
N ASP A 208 -13.49 8.78 -9.12
CA ASP A 208 -14.53 9.41 -9.96
C ASP A 208 -15.91 8.73 -9.81
N GLY A 209 -16.04 7.75 -8.93
CA GLY A 209 -17.27 7.00 -8.68
C GLY A 209 -17.42 5.74 -9.53
N THR A 210 -16.49 5.46 -10.45
CA THR A 210 -16.47 4.22 -11.24
C THR A 210 -16.34 3.00 -10.32
N LYS A 211 -17.14 1.96 -10.59
CA LYS A 211 -17.13 0.69 -9.85
C LYS A 211 -16.87 -0.47 -10.78
N LEU A 212 -15.77 -1.16 -10.55
CA LEU A 212 -15.35 -2.35 -11.30
C LEU A 212 -15.78 -3.59 -10.52
N ALA A 213 -16.60 -4.44 -11.13
CA ALA A 213 -17.21 -5.57 -10.46
C ALA A 213 -16.34 -6.82 -10.55
N PHE A 214 -15.78 -7.25 -9.42
CA PHE A 214 -15.03 -8.50 -9.36
C PHE A 214 -15.78 -9.57 -8.57
N PRO A 215 -15.78 -10.83 -9.04
CA PRO A 215 -16.15 -11.95 -8.18
C PRO A 215 -15.29 -12.01 -6.91
N PRO A 216 -15.80 -12.58 -5.81
CA PRO A 216 -14.98 -12.91 -4.65
C PRO A 216 -13.74 -13.70 -5.07
N ASP A 217 -12.59 -13.35 -4.47
CA ASP A 217 -11.29 -14.00 -4.73
C ASP A 217 -10.82 -13.96 -6.20
N SER A 218 -11.37 -13.03 -7.01
CA SER A 218 -10.97 -12.90 -8.41
C SER A 218 -9.47 -12.59 -8.54
N ARG A 219 -8.78 -13.40 -9.36
CA ARG A 219 -7.38 -13.20 -9.77
C ARG A 219 -7.14 -11.85 -10.47
N GLY A 220 -8.20 -11.20 -10.95
CA GLY A 220 -8.12 -9.89 -11.59
C GLY A 220 -8.00 -8.72 -10.61
N GLN A 221 -8.16 -8.90 -9.30
CA GLN A 221 -8.15 -7.81 -8.31
C GLN A 221 -6.73 -7.37 -7.85
N GLY A 222 -5.72 -7.48 -8.71
CA GLY A 222 -4.34 -7.21 -8.33
C GLY A 222 -3.92 -8.03 -7.10
N PHE A 223 -3.15 -7.44 -6.18
CA PHE A 223 -2.72 -8.15 -4.97
C PHE A 223 -3.86 -8.62 -4.06
N ASN A 224 -5.08 -8.07 -4.16
CA ASN A 224 -6.19 -8.57 -3.33
C ASN A 224 -6.51 -10.04 -3.60
N SER A 225 -6.07 -10.63 -4.72
CA SER A 225 -6.22 -12.06 -5.00
C SER A 225 -5.27 -12.96 -4.20
N VAL A 226 -4.23 -12.42 -3.56
CA VAL A 226 -3.21 -13.17 -2.80
C VAL A 226 -2.96 -12.60 -1.40
N LEU A 227 -3.69 -11.55 -1.02
CA LEU A 227 -3.59 -10.87 0.28
C LEU A 227 -4.84 -11.08 1.11
N LYS A 228 -4.66 -11.34 2.40
CA LYS A 228 -5.75 -11.36 3.37
C LYS A 228 -5.44 -10.48 4.57
N THR A 229 -6.12 -9.35 4.69
CA THR A 229 -6.00 -8.53 5.89
C THR A 229 -6.69 -9.21 7.07
N THR A 230 -6.00 -9.31 8.20
CA THR A 230 -6.48 -9.97 9.42
C THR A 230 -6.74 -8.98 10.54
N HIS A 231 -5.90 -7.94 10.66
CA HIS A 231 -6.02 -6.90 11.69
C HIS A 231 -5.83 -5.52 11.05
N ARG A 232 -6.54 -4.52 11.58
CA ARG A 232 -6.44 -3.12 11.16
C ARG A 232 -6.57 -2.21 12.36
N GLN A 233 -5.77 -1.16 12.38
CA GLN A 233 -5.88 -0.08 13.35
C GLN A 233 -5.52 1.25 12.70
N ASN A 234 -6.20 2.31 13.11
CA ASN A 234 -5.91 3.68 12.70
C ASN A 234 -5.49 4.47 13.93
N PHE A 235 -4.45 5.28 13.79
CA PHE A 235 -3.95 6.15 14.83
C PHE A 235 -3.87 7.58 14.32
N VAL A 236 -4.13 8.54 15.20
CA VAL A 236 -3.73 9.92 14.97
C VAL A 236 -2.38 10.11 15.64
N VAL A 237 -1.41 10.61 14.87
CA VAL A 237 -0.03 10.77 15.31
C VAL A 237 0.24 12.26 15.46
N PRO A 238 0.39 12.78 16.70
CA PRO A 238 0.63 14.21 16.92
C PRO A 238 2.00 14.61 16.37
N PRO A 239 2.28 15.90 16.12
CA PRO A 239 3.58 16.36 15.60
C PRO A 239 4.75 15.92 16.49
N ARG A 240 5.98 15.97 15.95
CA ARG A 240 7.19 15.51 16.64
C ARG A 240 7.36 16.13 18.04
N ALA A 241 7.00 17.41 18.22
CA ALA A 241 7.10 18.11 19.50
C ALA A 241 6.36 17.37 20.63
N HIS A 242 5.17 16.83 20.35
CA HIS A 242 4.31 16.14 21.31
C HIS A 242 4.53 14.63 21.42
N ARG A 243 5.44 14.04 20.63
CA ARG A 243 5.73 12.58 20.66
C ARG A 243 7.21 12.21 20.79
N SER A 244 8.08 13.20 20.96
CA SER A 244 9.52 12.98 21.10
C SER A 244 9.86 12.51 22.52
N PHE A 245 10.94 11.76 22.67
CA PHE A 245 11.49 11.43 23.99
C PHE A 245 12.99 11.77 24.04
N PRO A 246 13.44 12.64 24.98
CA PRO A 246 12.62 13.39 25.93
C PRO A 246 11.64 14.34 25.21
N LEU A 247 10.53 14.70 25.89
CA LEU A 247 9.50 15.56 25.32
C LEU A 247 10.12 16.92 24.96
N ALA A 248 10.24 17.21 23.67
CA ALA A 248 10.87 18.44 23.18
C ALA A 248 10.10 19.71 23.60
N GLU A 249 8.82 19.58 23.96
CA GLU A 249 8.02 20.68 24.50
C GLU A 249 8.33 21.04 25.97
N LEU A 250 9.06 20.16 26.68
CA LEU A 250 9.44 20.36 28.09
C LEU A 250 10.94 20.72 28.24
N ALA A 251 11.66 20.88 27.13
CA ALA A 251 13.09 21.16 27.09
C ALA A 251 13.41 22.65 26.96
#